data_AF-A0A930EEZ7-F1
#
_entry.id   AF-A0A930EEZ7-F1
#
_cell.length_a   1.000
_cell.length_b   1.000
_cell.length_c   1.000
_cell.angle_alpha   90.00
_cell.angle_beta   90.00
_cell.angle_gamma   90.00
#
_symmetry.space_group_name_H-M   'P 1'
#
loop_
_entity.id
_entity.type
_entity.pdbx_description
1 polymer ?
#
loop_
_entity_poly.entity_id
_entity_poly.type
_entity_poly.pdbx_seq_one_letter_code
_entity_poly.pdbx_strand_id
1 'polypeptide(L)' 'MGKKYDVAIIGGGPAGLTAGIYAARAGKSTAVIERGLIGGQITFTDSI' A
#
# COMPACT_ATOMS: atom_id res chain seq x y z
N MET A 1 -14.04 11.91 -15.44
CA MET A 1 -12.79 12.52 -14.93
C MET A 1 -12.19 11.56 -13.91
N GLY A 2 -10.93 11.14 -14.05
CA GLY A 2 -10.30 10.21 -13.10
C GLY A 2 -9.96 10.89 -11.76
N LYS A 3 -9.99 10.14 -10.65
CA LYS A 3 -9.46 10.60 -9.35
C LYS A 3 -7.96 10.88 -9.49
N LYS A 4 -7.53 12.08 -9.12
CA LYS A 4 -6.10 12.41 -8.97
C LYS A 4 -5.63 11.98 -7.59
N TYR A 5 -4.42 11.42 -7.55
CA TYR A 5 -3.72 11.04 -6.33
C TYR A 5 -2.38 11.78 -6.30
N ASP A 6 -1.97 12.24 -5.13
CA ASP A 6 -0.67 12.87 -4.89
C ASP A 6 0.45 11.83 -4.83
N VAL A 7 0.14 10.61 -4.38
CA VAL A 7 1.11 9.51 -4.24
C VAL A 7 0.48 8.18 -4.68
N ALA A 8 1.20 7.43 -5.52
CA ALA A 8 0.89 6.06 -5.86
C ALA A 8 1.93 5.12 -5.25
N ILE A 9 1.49 4.08 -4.55
CA ILE A 9 2.33 3.08 -3.89
C ILE A 9 2.05 1.73 -4.54
N ILE A 10 3.10 1.09 -5.03
CA ILE A 10 3.02 -0.24 -5.66
C ILE A 10 3.54 -1.27 -4.65
N GLY A 11 2.66 -2.19 -4.26
CA GLY A 11 2.87 -3.17 -3.21
C GLY A 11 2.08 -2.81 -1.94
N GLY A 12 1.30 -3.79 -1.46
CA GLY A 12 0.48 -3.78 -0.24
C GLY A 12 1.08 -4.62 0.88
N GLY A 13 2.39 -4.84 0.87
CA GLY A 13 3.14 -5.40 2.00
C GLY A 13 3.29 -4.41 3.16
N PRO A 14 4.05 -4.76 4.22
CA PRO A 14 4.20 -3.92 5.40
C PRO A 14 4.72 -2.52 5.05
N ALA A 15 5.76 -2.45 4.21
CA ALA A 15 6.34 -1.19 3.77
C ALA A 15 5.34 -0.33 2.99
N GLY A 16 4.56 -0.92 2.09
CA GLY A 16 3.59 -0.18 1.26
C GLY A 16 2.39 0.33 2.04
N LEU A 17 1.87 -0.48 2.96
CA LEU A 17 0.80 -0.06 3.86
C LEU A 17 1.28 1.04 4.82
N THR A 18 2.47 0.89 5.40
CA THR A 18 3.08 1.92 6.24
C THR A 18 3.29 3.23 5.47
N ALA A 19 3.81 3.16 4.25
CA ALA A 19 3.95 4.35 3.39
C ALA A 19 2.59 5.01 3.12
N GLY A 20 1.54 4.22 2.88
CA GLY A 20 0.18 4.73 2.66
C GLY A 20 -0.37 5.47 3.88
N ILE A 21 -0.17 4.90 5.09
CA ILE A 21 -0.56 5.53 6.36
C ILE A 21 0.17 6.86 6.53
N TYR A 22 1.49 6.90 6.38
CA TYR A 22 2.25 8.13 6.59
C TYR A 22 1.97 9.19 5.52
N ALA A 23 1.76 8.80 4.28
CA ALA A 23 1.37 9.72 3.23
C ALA A 23 -0.04 10.31 3.48
N ALA A 24 -1.00 9.50 3.91
CA ALA A 24 -2.32 9.99 4.32
C ALA A 24 -2.23 10.93 5.55
N ARG A 25 -1.40 10.61 6.54
CA ARG A 25 -1.14 11.48 7.71
C ARG A 25 -0.49 12.81 7.33
N ALA A 26 0.28 12.84 6.24
CA ALA A 26 0.84 14.05 5.67
C ALA A 26 -0.18 14.85 4.81
N GLY A 27 -1.46 14.46 4.80
CA GLY A 27 -2.52 15.12 4.06
C GLY A 27 -2.49 14.86 2.55
N LYS A 28 -1.80 13.80 2.10
CA LYS A 28 -1.73 13.43 0.69
C LYS A 28 -2.80 12.43 0.32
N SER A 29 -3.43 12.63 -0.83
CA SER A 29 -4.31 11.64 -1.45
C SER A 29 -3.46 10.50 -2.00
N THR A 30 -3.67 9.28 -1.49
CA THR A 30 -2.80 8.13 -1.79
C THR A 30 -3.57 6.95 -2.37
N ALA A 31 -2.95 6.25 -3.31
CA ALA A 31 -3.43 4.98 -3.84
C ALA A 31 -2.39 3.89 -3.56
N VAL A 32 -2.80 2.82 -2.87
CA VAL A 32 -1.97 1.62 -2.69
C VAL A 32 -2.50 0.56 -3.64
N ILE A 33 -1.62 0.01 -4.47
CA ILE A 33 -1.96 -0.97 -5.51
C ILE A 33 -1.21 -2.26 -5.19
N GLU A 34 -1.96 -3.33 -4.94
CA GLU A 34 -1.43 -4.67 -4.71
C GLU A 34 -2.11 -5.63 -5.68
N ARG A 35 -1.33 -6.54 -6.27
CA ARG A 35 -1.81 -7.58 -7.18
C ARG A 35 -2.16 -8.87 -6.44
N GLY A 36 -1.41 -9.19 -5.39
CA GLY A 36 -1.58 -10.39 -4.58
C GLY A 36 -2.37 -10.13 -3.31
N LEU A 37 -1.95 -10.77 -2.22
CA LEU A 37 -2.56 -10.58 -0.91
C LEU A 37 -1.99 -9.35 -0.20
N ILE A 38 -2.89 -8.60 0.45
CA ILE A 38 -2.50 -7.53 1.37
C ILE A 38 -1.70 -8.13 2.51
N GLY A 39 -0.56 -7.51 2.85
CA GLY A 39 0.44 -8.04 3.77
C GLY A 39 1.70 -8.53 3.05
N GLY A 40 1.67 -8.76 1.74
CA GLY A 40 2.85 -9.11 0.96
C GLY A 40 3.47 -10.43 1.44
N GLN A 41 4.78 -10.46 1.66
CA GLN A 41 5.47 -11.72 1.99
C GLN A 41 5.11 -12.30 3.37
N ILE A 42 4.62 -11.48 4.31
CA ILE A 42 4.30 -11.98 5.66
C ILE A 42 3.11 -12.95 5.65
N THR A 43 2.27 -12.91 4.60
CA THR A 43 1.07 -13.76 4.49
C THR A 43 1.39 -15.21 4.18
N PHE A 44 2.65 -15.55 3.88
CA PHE A 44 3.09 -16.91 3.55
C PHE A 44 3.85 -17.57 4.70
N THR A 45 3.92 -16.94 5.87
CA THR A 45 4.71 -17.41 7.01
C THR A 45 4.26 -18.78 7.53
N ASP A 46 2.98 -19.10 7.42
CA ASP A 46 2.41 -20.40 7.80
C ASP A 46 2.68 -21.51 6.76
N SER A 47 3.27 -21.16 5.62
CA SER A 47 3.52 -22.05 4.48
C SER A 47 5.01 -22.31 4.21
N ILE A 48 5.92 -21.86 5.09
CA ILE A 48 7.37 -22.10 5.06
C ILE A 48 7.80 -22.88 6.31
#